data_AF-A0A962RP22-F1
#
_entry.id   AF-A0A962RP22-F1
#
_cell.length_a   1.000
_cell.length_b   1.000
_cell.length_c   1.000
_cell.angle_alpha   90.00
_cell.angle_beta   90.00
_cell.angle_gamma   90.00
#
_symmetry.space_group_name_H-M   'P 1'
#
loop_
_entity.id
_entity.type
_entity.pdbx_description
1 polymer ?
#
loop_
_entity_poly.entity_id
_entity_poly.type
_entity_poly.pdbx_seq_one_letter_code
_entity_poly.pdbx_strand_id
1 'polypeptide(L)'
;MNASVLIALALAVPFAAAGLVVMSAPRPNQREGVSLGAAVLLMLLVFGLLPTVLAGGRPELQLFEVLPGLGLGFRVEPLGMLFAMVASTLWIVNSLYSIGYMRG
;
A
#
# COMPACT_ATOMS: atom_id res chain seq x y z
N MET A 1 -5.36 -14.73 2.49
CA MET A 1 -5.19 -13.87 3.68
C MET A 1 -6.54 -13.23 4.00
N ASN A 2 -6.81 -12.91 5.27
CA ASN A 2 -8.01 -12.16 5.64
C ASN A 2 -7.94 -10.74 5.03
N ALA A 3 -9.05 -10.23 4.47
CA ALA A 3 -9.09 -8.95 3.82
C ALA A 3 -8.78 -7.78 4.77
N SER A 4 -9.16 -7.88 6.04
CA SER A 4 -8.82 -6.89 7.07
C SER A 4 -7.30 -6.76 7.27
N VAL A 5 -6.57 -7.89 7.24
CA VAL A 5 -5.11 -7.93 7.33
C VAL A 5 -4.46 -7.32 6.09
N LEU A 6 -5.01 -7.60 4.91
CA LEU A 6 -4.52 -6.98 3.66
C LEU A 6 -4.69 -5.46 3.70
N ILE A 7 -5.83 -4.95 4.18
CA ILE A 7 -6.04 -3.51 4.36
C ILE A 7 -5.03 -2.93 5.35
N ALA A 8 -4.85 -3.56 6.51
CA ALA A 8 -3.90 -3.10 7.52
C ALA A 8 -2.47 -3.02 6.98
N LEU A 9 -2.02 -4.06 6.27
CA LEU A 9 -0.69 -4.10 5.68
C LEU A 9 -0.54 -3.08 4.54
N ALA A 10 -1.56 -2.93 3.68
CA ALA A 10 -1.53 -1.95 2.59
C ALA A 10 -1.41 -0.51 3.13
N LEU A 11 -1.99 -0.23 4.29
CA LEU A 11 -1.80 1.04 5.00
C LEU A 11 -0.42 1.14 5.66
N ALA A 12 0.08 0.07 6.28
CA ALA A 12 1.33 0.10 7.05
C ALA A 12 2.59 0.14 6.19
N VAL A 13 2.60 -0.53 5.03
CA VAL A 13 3.78 -0.68 4.16
C VAL A 13 4.37 0.67 3.74
N PRO A 14 3.59 1.67 3.26
CA PRO A 14 4.14 2.99 2.93
C PRO A 14 4.83 3.69 4.11
N PHE A 15 4.28 3.61 5.33
CA PHE A 15 4.91 4.22 6.51
C PHE A 15 6.19 3.50 6.90
N ALA A 16 6.19 2.17 6.87
CA ALA A 16 7.40 1.38 7.12
C ALA A 16 8.48 1.68 6.08
N ALA A 17 8.10 1.74 4.80
CA ALA A 17 9.00 2.09 3.70
C ALA A 17 9.60 3.49 3.89
N ALA A 18 8.80 4.48 4.28
CA ALA A 18 9.29 5.83 4.56
C ALA A 18 10.37 5.83 5.65
N GLY A 19 10.14 5.13 6.77
CA GLY A 19 11.13 4.99 7.83
C GLY A 19 12.42 4.29 7.34
N LEU A 20 12.29 3.18 6.62
CA LEU A 20 13.43 2.43 6.08
C LEU A 20 14.22 3.22 5.03
N VAL A 21 13.55 4.03 4.20
CA VAL A 21 14.18 4.93 3.22
C VAL A 21 15.01 5.99 3.93
N VAL A 22 14.49 6.61 4.99
CA VAL A 22 15.22 7.60 5.80
C VAL A 22 16.44 6.97 6.46
N MET A 23 16.29 5.78 7.05
CA MET A 23 17.42 5.04 7.64
C MET A 23 18.47 4.61 6.60
N SER A 24 18.06 4.45 5.34
CA SER A 24 18.91 4.08 4.21
C SER A 24 19.49 5.29 3.47
N ALA A 25 19.24 6.52 3.93
CA ALA A 25 19.67 7.76 3.26
C ALA A 25 21.12 7.75 2.73
N PRO A 26 22.14 7.32 3.50
CA PRO A 26 23.53 7.33 3.02
C PRO A 26 23.87 6.21 2.01
N ARG A 27 22.98 5.24 1.79
CA ARG A 27 23.22 4.04 0.98
C ARG A 27 22.24 3.98 -0.19
N PRO A 28 22.56 4.56 -1.36
CA PRO A 28 21.60 4.78 -2.44
C PRO A 28 20.99 3.47 -2.98
N ASN A 29 21.79 2.40 -3.15
CA ASN A 29 21.28 1.09 -3.58
C ASN A 29 20.27 0.50 -2.59
N GLN A 30 20.50 0.64 -1.28
CA GLN A 30 19.59 0.11 -0.27
C GLN A 30 18.31 0.93 -0.22
N ARG A 31 18.42 2.27 -0.24
CA ARG A 31 17.26 3.18 -0.26
C ARG A 31 16.32 2.89 -1.43
N GLU A 32 16.87 2.70 -2.62
CA GLU A 32 16.11 2.41 -3.82
C GLU A 32 15.53 1.00 -3.80
N GLY A 33 16.31 0.01 -3.32
CA GLY A 33 15.82 -1.35 -3.09
C GLY A 33 14.63 -1.39 -2.12
N VAL A 34 14.68 -0.60 -1.04
CA VAL A 34 13.56 -0.44 -0.09
C VAL A 34 12.33 0.15 -0.79
N SER A 35 12.49 1.26 -1.54
CA SER A 35 11.35 1.89 -2.24
C SER A 35 10.71 0.95 -3.26
N LEU A 36 11.53 0.29 -4.10
CA LEU A 36 11.03 -0.62 -5.12
C LEU A 36 10.40 -1.88 -4.50
N GLY A 37 11.03 -2.44 -3.47
CA GLY A 37 10.50 -3.59 -2.74
C GLY A 37 9.16 -3.27 -2.05
N ALA A 38 9.04 -2.09 -1.43
CA ALA A 38 7.80 -1.62 -0.83
C ALA A 38 6.70 -1.40 -1.87
N ALA A 39 7.02 -0.83 -3.03
CA ALA A 39 6.07 -0.64 -4.11
C ALA A 39 5.52 -1.97 -4.64
N VAL A 40 6.39 -2.96 -4.87
CA VAL A 40 5.99 -4.32 -5.27
C VAL A 40 5.14 -4.98 -4.19
N LEU A 41 5.55 -4.90 -2.91
CA LEU A 41 4.78 -5.47 -1.81
C LEU A 41 3.40 -4.83 -1.70
N LEU A 42 3.30 -3.49 -1.79
CA LEU A 42 2.02 -2.80 -1.76
C LEU A 42 1.12 -3.24 -2.92
N MET A 43 1.66 -3.35 -4.14
CA MET A 43 0.91 -3.83 -5.29
C MET A 43 0.36 -5.24 -5.05
N LEU A 44 1.16 -6.16 -4.50
CA LEU A 44 0.69 -7.52 -4.18
C LEU A 44 -0.43 -7.53 -3.14
N LEU A 45 -0.34 -6.68 -2.11
CA LEU A 45 -1.38 -6.56 -1.07
C LEU A 45 -2.68 -5.98 -1.64
N VAL A 46 -2.57 -4.93 -2.46
CA VAL A 46 -3.72 -4.30 -3.15
C VAL A 46 -4.37 -5.30 -4.10
N PHE A 47 -3.61 -5.98 -4.95
CA PHE A 47 -4.15 -6.98 -5.88
C PHE A 47 -4.74 -8.19 -5.14
N GLY A 48 -4.27 -8.49 -3.93
CA GLY A 48 -4.89 -9.48 -3.05
C GLY A 48 -6.31 -9.14 -2.60
N LEU A 49 -6.68 -7.85 -2.56
CA LEU A 49 -8.05 -7.38 -2.25
C LEU A 49 -8.99 -7.45 -3.46
N LEU A 50 -8.43 -7.43 -4.67
CA LEU A 50 -9.19 -7.32 -5.91
C LEU A 50 -10.26 -8.43 -6.08
N PRO A 51 -9.97 -9.73 -5.84
CA PRO A 51 -10.97 -10.78 -6.03
C PRO A 51 -12.20 -10.59 -5.15
N THR A 52 -12.02 -10.15 -3.90
CA THR A 52 -13.13 -9.90 -2.97
C THR A 52 -14.01 -8.75 -3.45
N VAL A 53 -13.41 -7.68 -3.98
CA VAL A 53 -14.16 -6.53 -4.51
C VAL A 53 -14.88 -6.90 -5.82
N LEU A 54 -14.23 -7.66 -6.71
CA LEU A 54 -14.84 -8.15 -7.95
C LEU A 54 -16.00 -9.12 -7.71
N ALA A 55 -15.95 -9.90 -6.62
CA ALA A 55 -17.07 -10.74 -6.17
C ALA A 55 -18.24 -9.95 -5.56
N GLY A 56 -18.19 -8.61 -5.60
CA GLY A 56 -19.22 -7.72 -5.01
C GLY A 56 -19.01 -7.44 -3.52
N GLY A 57 -17.96 -7.99 -2.90
CA GLY A 57 -17.64 -7.74 -1.51
C GLY A 57 -17.19 -6.31 -1.23
N ARG A 58 -17.25 -5.93 0.05
CA ARG A 58 -16.78 -4.65 0.58
C ARG A 58 -15.89 -4.92 1.79
N PRO A 59 -14.63 -5.33 1.58
CA PRO A 59 -13.77 -5.69 2.69
C PRO A 59 -13.52 -4.47 3.57
N GLU A 60 -13.55 -4.70 4.88
CA GLU A 60 -13.41 -3.65 5.87
C GLU A 60 -12.44 -4.03 6.99
N LEU A 61 -11.84 -3.01 7.57
CA LEU A 61 -11.00 -3.06 8.75
C LEU A 61 -11.57 -2.08 9.77
N GLN A 62 -12.23 -2.60 10.80
CA GLN A 62 -12.66 -1.79 11.93
C GLN A 62 -11.47 -1.54 12.86
N LEU A 63 -11.25 -0.29 13.27
CA LEU A 63 -10.13 0.10 14.14
C LEU A 63 -10.57 0.14 15.60
N PHE A 64 -11.52 1.00 15.93
CA PHE A 64 -12.07 1.17 17.27
C PHE A 64 -13.45 1.82 17.20
N GLU A 65 -14.22 1.70 18.28
CA GLU A 65 -15.47 2.46 18.45
C GLU A 65 -15.17 3.78 19.15
N VAL A 66 -15.68 4.87 18.58
CA VAL A 66 -15.54 6.22 19.16
C VAL A 66 -16.61 6.43 20.24
N LEU A 67 -17.81 5.93 19.98
CA LEU A 67 -18.95 5.84 20.90
C LEU A 67 -19.66 4.50 20.66
N PRO A 68 -20.48 4.02 21.60
CA PRO A 68 -21.32 2.83 21.37
C PRO A 68 -22.15 2.99 20.09
N GLY A 69 -21.93 2.09 19.12
CA GLY A 69 -22.61 2.11 17.82
C GLY A 69 -21.99 3.03 16.75
N LEU A 70 -20.88 3.71 17.04
CA LEU A 70 -20.12 4.55 16.10
C LEU A 70 -18.69 4.03 15.95
N GLY A 71 -18.50 3.13 14.99
CA GLY A 71 -17.20 2.56 14.63
C GLY A 71 -16.41 3.42 13.65
N LEU A 72 -15.10 3.55 13.87
CA LEU A 72 -14.15 4.10 12.91
C LEU A 72 -13.41 2.93 12.23
N GLY A 73 -13.35 2.95 10.91
CA GLY A 73 -12.70 1.90 10.13
C GLY A 73 -12.47 2.28 8.68
N PHE A 74 -11.78 1.40 7.97
CA PHE A 74 -11.53 1.50 6.53
C PHE A 74 -12.40 0.51 5.79
N ARG A 75 -13.11 0.98 4.77
CA ARG A 75 -13.86 0.12 3.85
C ARG A 75 -13.36 0.34 2.44
N VAL A 76 -13.12 -0.75 1.72
CA VAL A 76 -12.69 -0.70 0.32
C VAL A 76 -13.93 -0.73 -0.57
N GLU A 77 -14.23 0.41 -1.18
CA GLU A 77 -15.24 0.55 -2.23
C GLU A 77 -14.61 0.32 -3.62
N PRO A 78 -15.38 -0.01 -4.67
CA PRO A 78 -14.85 -0.28 -6.01
C PRO A 78 -14.04 0.88 -6.59
N LEU A 79 -14.48 2.12 -6.33
CA LEU A 79 -13.75 3.31 -6.75
C LEU A 79 -12.40 3.41 -6.01
N GLY A 80 -12.38 3.17 -4.70
CA GLY A 80 -11.15 3.12 -3.91
C GLY A 80 -10.20 2.01 -4.39
N MET A 81 -10.75 0.86 -4.78
CA MET A 81 -9.98 -0.25 -5.35
C MET A 81 -9.31 0.14 -6.67
N LEU A 82 -10.02 0.83 -7.58
CA LEU A 82 -9.44 1.37 -8.82
C LEU A 82 -8.26 2.30 -8.53
N PHE A 83 -8.44 3.26 -7.63
CA PHE A 83 -7.36 4.18 -7.25
C PHE A 83 -6.18 3.44 -6.60
N ALA A 84 -6.44 2.47 -5.73
CA ALA A 84 -5.40 1.69 -5.07
C ALA A 84 -4.54 0.94 -6.10
N MET A 85 -5.15 0.28 -7.09
CA MET A 85 -4.43 -0.44 -8.15
C MET A 85 -3.56 0.50 -8.99
N VAL A 86 -4.12 1.64 -9.40
CA VAL A 86 -3.40 2.64 -10.18
C VAL A 86 -2.22 3.20 -9.37
N ALA A 87 -2.47 3.65 -8.14
CA ALA A 87 -1.45 4.22 -7.28
C ALA A 87 -0.32 3.23 -6.97
N SER A 88 -0.65 1.98 -6.61
CA SER A 88 0.36 0.97 -6.29
C SER A 88 1.22 0.61 -7.50
N THR A 89 0.62 0.52 -8.69
CA THR A 89 1.34 0.20 -9.93
C THR A 89 2.23 1.36 -10.37
N LEU A 90 1.72 2.60 -10.29
CA LEU A 90 2.49 3.79 -10.61
C LEU A 90 3.68 4.01 -9.68
N TRP A 91 3.61 3.56 -8.43
CA TRP A 91 4.74 3.67 -7.52
C TRP A 91 5.97 2.86 -8.01
N ILE A 92 5.75 1.71 -8.65
CA ILE A 92 6.84 0.93 -9.26
C ILE A 92 7.46 1.73 -10.42
N VAL A 93 6.63 2.22 -11.34
CA VAL A 93 7.09 3.00 -12.52
C VAL A 93 7.84 4.26 -12.08
N ASN A 94 7.28 5.01 -11.13
CA ASN A 94 7.89 6.20 -10.57
C ASN A 94 9.23 5.88 -9.88
N SER A 95 9.33 4.76 -9.17
CA SER A 95 10.58 4.35 -8.52
C SER A 95 11.66 4.05 -9.55
N LEU A 96 11.33 3.30 -10.62
CA LEU A 96 12.27 3.00 -11.70
C LEU A 96 12.72 4.27 -12.44
N TYR A 97 11.78 5.16 -12.76
CA TYR A 97 12.10 6.46 -13.36
C TYR A 97 13.04 7.28 -12.46
N SER A 98 12.73 7.38 -11.17
CA SER A 98 13.53 8.14 -10.21
C SER A 98 14.95 7.59 -10.07
N ILE A 99 15.12 6.27 -10.08
CA ILE A 99 16.45 5.62 -10.06
C ILE A 99 17.26 6.01 -11.30
N GLY A 100 16.63 5.94 -12.49
CA GLY A 100 17.27 6.33 -13.74
C GLY A 100 17.62 7.82 -13.78
N TYR A 101 16.69 8.68 -13.36
CA TYR A 101 16.85 10.14 -13.38
C TYR A 101 17.90 10.66 -12.38
N MET A 102 18.02 10.04 -11.21
CA MET A 102 18.95 10.51 -10.15
C MET A 102 20.37 9.96 -10.33
N ARG A 103 20.58 9.01 -11.24
CA ARG A 103 21.86 8.31 -11.45
C ARG A 103 22.42 8.40 -12.86
N GLY A 104 21.57 8.61 -13.86
CA GLY A 104 21.97 8.96 -15.23
C GLY A 104 22.17 10.46 -15.36
#